data_AF-A0A7R9QJU9-F1
#
_entry.id   AF-A0A7R9QJU9-F1
#
_cell.length_a   1.000
_cell.length_b   1.000
_cell.length_c   1.000
_cell.angle_alpha   90.00
_cell.angle_beta   90.00
_cell.angle_gamma   90.00
#
_symmetry.space_group_name_H-M   'P 1'
#
loop_
_entity.id
_entity.type
_entity.pdbx_description
1 polymer ?
#
loop_
_entity_poly.entity_id
_entity_poly.type
_entity_poly.pdbx_seq_one_letter_code
_entity_poly.pdbx_strand_id
1 'polypeptide(L)' 'MSAQKQSVTLHVYDVPDANQYIKIMSPDLGVFHTGVEVYGKEYSFGGHPHDFSGIFVTTPKDIRSLSVSDTFKYK' A
#
# COMPACT_ATOMS: atom_id res chain seq x y z
N MET A 1 -12.20 31.03 7.50
CA MET A 1 -11.85 29.68 7.96
C MET A 1 -10.37 29.47 7.70
N SER A 2 -9.55 29.22 8.72
CA SER A 2 -8.16 28.78 8.50
C SER A 2 -8.17 27.28 8.21
N ALA A 3 -7.41 26.83 7.21
CA ALA A 3 -7.23 25.39 6.98
C ALA A 3 -6.48 24.78 8.17
N GLN A 4 -6.98 23.67 8.71
CA GLN A 4 -6.28 22.94 9.76
C GLN A 4 -5.16 22.11 9.13
N LYS A 5 -3.96 22.21 9.69
CA LYS A 5 -2.81 21.41 9.27
C LYS A 5 -3.08 19.94 9.60
N GLN A 6 -2.98 19.08 8.59
CA GLN A 6 -3.16 17.63 8.74
C GLN A 6 -1.83 16.90 8.50
N SER A 7 -1.53 15.91 9.33
CA SER A 7 -0.38 15.02 9.09
C SER A 7 -0.67 14.06 7.94
N VAL A 8 0.33 13.87 7.09
CA VAL A 8 0.34 12.88 6.01
C VAL A 8 1.51 11.95 6.28
N THR A 9 1.24 10.65 6.40
CA THR A 9 2.26 9.63 6.68
C THR A 9 2.38 8.72 5.47
N LEU A 10 3.61 8.45 5.02
CA LEU A 10 3.88 7.43 4.01
C LEU A 10 4.29 6.15 4.73
N HIS A 11 3.48 5.11 4.61
CA HIS A 11 3.83 3.76 5.06
C HIS A 11 4.60 3.03 3.96
N VAL A 12 5.64 2.29 4.35
CA VAL A 12 6.48 1.50 3.45
C VAL A 12 6.57 0.09 4.00
N TYR A 13 6.14 -0.90 3.23
CA TYR A 13 6.06 -2.31 3.61
C TYR A 13 6.97 -3.16 2.73
N ASP A 14 7.73 -4.06 3.36
CA ASP A 14 8.45 -5.13 2.64
C ASP A 14 7.41 -6.06 1.98
N VAL A 15 7.74 -6.59 0.80
CA VAL A 15 6.96 -7.60 0.08
C VAL A 15 7.80 -8.89 0.07
N PRO A 16 7.72 -9.73 1.12
CA PRO A 16 8.68 -10.82 1.34
C PRO A 16 8.74 -11.81 0.18
N ASP A 17 7.58 -12.15 -0.40
CA ASP A 17 7.49 -13.10 -1.51
C ASP A 17 8.26 -12.62 -2.74
N ALA A 18 8.25 -11.32 -3.02
CA ALA A 18 9.04 -10.73 -4.10
C ALA A 18 10.52 -10.62 -3.71
N ASN A 19 10.79 -10.20 -2.47
CA ASN A 19 12.15 -9.86 -2.04
C ASN A 19 13.01 -11.07 -1.68
N GLN A 20 12.43 -12.23 -1.39
CA GLN A 20 13.19 -13.45 -1.14
C GLN A 20 14.11 -13.80 -2.33
N TYR A 21 13.62 -13.64 -3.56
CA TYR A 21 14.40 -13.92 -4.77
C TYR A 21 15.38 -12.79 -5.11
N ILE A 22 14.95 -11.53 -4.93
CA ILE A 22 15.78 -10.35 -5.26
C ILE A 22 17.01 -10.29 -4.36
N LYS A 23 16.85 -10.54 -3.06
CA LYS A 23 17.95 -10.49 -2.09
C LYS A 23 19.05 -11.52 -2.36
N ILE A 24 18.75 -12.63 -3.04
CA ILE A 24 19.75 -13.62 -3.46
C ILE A 24 20.68 -13.03 -4.55
N MET A 25 20.13 -12.23 -5.47
CA MET A 25 20.89 -11.63 -6.57
C MET A 25 21.56 -10.31 -6.18
N SER A 26 20.91 -9.53 -5.32
CA SER A 26 21.42 -8.25 -4.82
C SER A 26 20.82 -7.95 -3.44
N PRO A 27 21.63 -7.98 -2.36
CA PRO A 27 21.14 -7.81 -0.99
C PRO A 27 20.59 -6.39 -0.72
N ASP A 28 20.97 -5.41 -1.55
CA ASP A 28 20.59 -4.01 -1.38
C ASP A 28 19.34 -3.60 -2.20
N LEU A 29 18.76 -4.54 -2.96
CA LEU A 29 17.58 -4.30 -3.80
C LEU A 29 16.32 -4.90 -3.17
N GLY A 30 15.20 -4.19 -3.29
CA GLY A 30 13.91 -4.65 -2.80
C GLY A 30 12.73 -3.95 -3.47
N VAL A 31 11.62 -4.68 -3.51
CA VAL A 31 10.28 -4.23 -3.87
C VAL A 31 9.52 -3.91 -2.60
N PHE A 32 8.93 -2.72 -2.55
CA PHE A 32 8.17 -2.25 -1.40
C PHE A 32 6.80 -1.78 -1.84
N HIS A 33 5.78 -2.09 -1.04
CA HIS A 33 4.46 -1.49 -1.19
C HIS A 33 4.38 -0.22 -0.33
N THR A 34 3.65 0.78 -0.81
CA THR A 34 3.43 2.02 -0.06
C THR A 34 1.94 2.38 0.03
N GLY A 35 1.59 2.99 1.15
CA GLY A 35 0.26 3.55 1.41
C GLY A 35 0.37 4.94 2.02
N VAL A 36 -0.55 5.84 1.67
CA VAL A 36 -0.60 7.20 2.21
C VAL A 36 -1.69 7.27 3.26
N GLU A 37 -1.31 7.56 4.51
CA GLU A 37 -2.27 7.82 5.59
C GLU A 37 -2.55 9.31 5.74
N VAL A 38 -3.82 9.66 5.67
CA VAL A 38 -4.32 11.01 5.94
C VAL A 38 -5.73 10.91 6.54
N TYR A 39 -6.05 11.76 7.51
CA TYR A 39 -7.33 11.71 8.23
C TYR A 39 -7.66 10.34 8.84
N GLY A 40 -6.65 9.61 9.33
CA GLY A 40 -6.81 8.30 9.98
C GLY A 40 -7.20 7.16 9.04
N LYS A 41 -7.06 7.36 7.73
CA LYS A 41 -7.32 6.35 6.69
C LYS A 41 -6.07 6.20 5.84
N GLU A 42 -5.72 4.96 5.51
CA GLU A 42 -4.62 4.66 4.60
C GLU A 42 -5.17 4.38 3.20
N TYR A 43 -4.57 5.01 2.19
CA TYR A 43 -4.97 4.93 0.79
C TYR A 43 -3.85 4.31 -0.03
N SER A 44 -4.23 3.37 -0.89
CA SER A 44 -3.32 2.68 -1.80
C SER A 44 -3.96 2.47 -3.17
N PHE A 45 -3.12 2.20 -4.17
CA PHE A 45 -3.54 1.84 -5.53
C PHE A 45 -3.16 0.38 -5.81
N GLY A 46 -4.13 -0.41 -6.25
CA GLY A 46 -3.91 -1.76 -6.76
C GLY A 46 -4.17 -1.78 -8.26
N GLY A 47 -3.19 -2.19 -9.07
CA GLY A 47 -3.36 -2.29 -10.53
C GLY A 47 -4.38 -3.38 -10.90
N HIS A 48 -5.30 -3.07 -11.83
CA HIS A 48 -6.34 -3.99 -12.28
C HIS A 48 -6.84 -3.67 -13.70
N PRO A 49 -7.56 -4.60 -14.37
CA PRO A 49 -8.04 -4.41 -15.75
C PRO A 49 -9.48 -3.86 -15.86
N HIS A 50 -10.02 -3.27 -14.79
CA HIS A 50 -11.44 -2.85 -14.74
C HIS A 50 -11.59 -1.33 -14.88
N ASP A 51 -12.79 -0.87 -15.21
CA ASP A 51 -13.10 0.56 -15.42
C ASP A 51 -13.40 1.31 -14.10
N PHE A 52 -12.51 1.17 -13.12
CA PHE A 52 -12.53 1.97 -11.89
C PHE A 52 -11.10 2.37 -11.50
N SER A 53 -10.95 3.24 -10.51
CA SER A 53 -9.66 3.91 -10.23
C SER A 53 -8.57 3.04 -9.58
N GLY A 54 -8.87 1.83 -9.13
CA GLY A 54 -7.95 0.99 -8.34
C GLY A 54 -7.62 1.51 -6.94
N ILE A 55 -8.18 2.65 -6.54
CA ILE A 55 -7.98 3.22 -5.20
C ILE A 55 -8.83 2.45 -4.19
N PHE A 56 -8.19 2.05 -3.10
CA PHE A 56 -8.82 1.43 -1.95
C PHE A 56 -8.33 2.03 -0.63
N VAL A 57 -9.09 1.80 0.43
CA VAL A 57 -8.84 2.32 1.77
C VAL A 57 -8.72 1.16 2.75
N THR A 58 -7.75 1.24 3.63
CA THR A 58 -7.49 0.24 4.68
C THR A 58 -7.41 0.91 6.05
N THR A 59 -7.51 0.09 7.10
CA THR A 59 -7.07 0.54 8.42
C THR A 59 -5.56 0.75 8.37
N PRO A 60 -5.02 1.87 8.89
CA PRO A 60 -3.60 2.11 8.85
C PRO A 60 -2.79 0.93 9.38
N LYS A 61 -1.79 0.49 8.61
CA LYS A 61 -0.91 -0.65 8.93
C LYS A 61 -1.57 -2.02 8.94
N ASP A 62 -2.72 -2.20 8.29
CA ASP A 62 -3.30 -3.52 8.09
C ASP A 62 -2.58 -4.32 6.99
N ILE A 63 -1.55 -5.07 7.39
CA ILE A 63 -0.71 -5.87 6.48
C ILE A 63 -1.51 -6.92 5.71
N ARG A 64 -2.64 -7.42 6.24
CA ARG A 64 -3.44 -8.45 5.56
C ARG A 64 -4.09 -7.91 4.29
N SER A 65 -4.46 -6.64 4.31
CA SER A 65 -5.06 -5.95 3.16
C SER A 65 -4.08 -5.66 2.02
N LEU A 66 -2.78 -5.90 2.23
CA LEU A 66 -1.72 -5.69 1.24
C LEU A 66 -1.55 -6.88 0.28
N SER A 67 -2.21 -8.02 0.54
CA SER A 67 -2.19 -9.15 -0.39
C SER A 67 -2.98 -8.79 -1.65
N VAL A 68 -2.40 -9.08 -2.83
CA VAL A 68 -3.05 -8.85 -4.14
C VAL A 68 -4.42 -9.53 -4.22
N SER A 69 -4.54 -10.68 -3.55
CA SER A 69 -5.78 -11.45 -3.44
C SER A 69 -6.87 -10.77 -2.60
N ASP A 70 -6.50 -9.88 -1.67
CA ASP A 70 -7.45 -9.20 -0.77
C ASP A 70 -7.83 -7.80 -1.26
N THR A 71 -7.02 -7.18 -2.12
CA THR A 71 -7.26 -5.84 -2.67
C THR A 71 -8.60 -5.72 -3.43
N PHE A 72 -9.07 -6.81 -4.04
CA PHE A 72 -10.33 -6.85 -4.79
C PHE A 72 -11.50 -7.49 -4.03
N LYS A 73 -11.30 -8.01 -2.82
CA LYS A 73 -12.38 -8.74 -2.11
C LYS A 73 -13.56 -7.87 -1.67
N TYR A 74 -13.43 -6.54 -1.74
CA TYR A 74 -14.40 -5.60 -1.19
C TYR A 74 -15.07 -4.70 -2.26
N LYS A 75 -14.99 -5.04 -3.55
CA LYS A 75 -15.71 -4.35 -4.64
C LYS A 75 -16.41 -5.32 -5.58
#